data_AF-A0A1M5U931-F1
#
_entry.id   AF-A0A1M5U931-F1
#
_cell.length_a   1.000
_cell.length_b   1.000
_cell.length_c   1.000
_cell.angle_alpha   90.00
_cell.angle_beta   90.00
_cell.angle_gamma   90.00
#
_symmetry.space_group_name_H-M   'P 1'
#
loop_
_entity.id
_entity.type
_entity.pdbx_description
1 polymer ?
#
loop_
_entity_poly.entity_id
_entity_poly.type
_entity_poly.pdbx_seq_one_letter_code
_entity_poly.pdbx_strand_id
1 'polypeptide(L)'
;MAKENLISHPFSYSYITNDRAIDKKVESIISKYPENRLLKSVEGEFIRVYQKSNDKTKEVYLISESKFNEIAKIRGLKDRIHLADDNETVLLKYYRSKDEIAAGKVIELSSKNRKQKFKIVAHKQYYAMNIHKINATFVVKDNVYNKYYDKNNVDRIKGYKVENELNSKEMTREIIKALPRDVELSYFLENISIIMFSGMFLFIGVFLGLVFLIASGSIIYFKQLTEANEERQRYLILKNIGVSKEEIKESIAKQIGVIFGFPLIIGISHSLIANIMNYKLFNLNIKGPVILTMVAYILIYLGYYFLTVNSYNKIVNSKTV
;
A
#
# COMPACT_ATOMS: atom_id res chain seq x y z
N MET A 1 7.76 -0.99 1.71
CA MET A 1 8.23 0.08 2.61
C MET A 1 9.29 1.00 2.00
N ALA A 2 10.60 0.67 1.90
CA ALA A 2 11.60 1.60 1.32
C ALA A 2 11.27 2.04 -0.13
N LYS A 3 10.71 1.12 -0.93
CA LYS A 3 10.26 1.38 -2.30
C LYS A 3 9.00 2.26 -2.38
N GLU A 4 8.13 2.23 -1.36
CA GLU A 4 6.90 3.07 -1.33
C GLU A 4 7.23 4.52 -1.00
N ASN A 5 8.19 4.77 -0.11
CA ASN A 5 8.62 6.14 0.18
C ASN A 5 9.23 6.82 -1.06
N LEU A 6 10.01 6.09 -1.87
CA LEU A 6 10.55 6.59 -3.15
C LEU A 6 9.47 6.88 -4.22
N ILE A 7 8.27 6.31 -4.05
CA ILE A 7 7.15 6.45 -4.98
C ILE A 7 6.34 7.73 -4.69
N SER A 8 6.15 8.08 -3.41
CA SER A 8 5.40 9.28 -2.99
C SER A 8 6.23 10.47 -2.55
N HIS A 9 7.44 10.22 -2.04
CA HIS A 9 8.37 11.21 -1.49
C HIS A 9 9.80 10.95 -1.95
N PRO A 10 10.09 11.16 -3.24
CA PRO A 10 11.41 10.89 -3.80
C PRO A 10 12.54 11.77 -3.23
N PHE A 11 12.22 12.89 -2.57
CA PHE A 11 13.18 13.84 -1.99
C PHE A 11 13.02 13.93 -0.47
N SER A 12 14.13 14.19 0.23
CA SER A 12 14.19 14.31 1.69
C SER A 12 13.38 15.50 2.19
N TYR A 13 13.44 16.61 1.45
CA TYR A 13 12.69 17.82 1.68
C TYR A 13 12.13 18.30 0.34
N SER A 14 10.92 18.80 0.36
CA SER A 14 10.35 19.49 -0.77
C SER A 14 9.38 20.56 -0.29
N TYR A 15 9.33 21.69 -0.98
CA TYR A 15 8.37 22.74 -0.69
C TYR A 15 7.92 23.46 -1.95
N ILE A 16 6.73 24.07 -1.86
CA ILE A 16 6.14 24.87 -2.94
C ILE A 16 6.40 26.35 -2.64
N THR A 17 7.20 27.00 -3.47
CA THR A 17 7.39 28.47 -3.40
C THR A 17 7.99 29.03 -4.69
N ASN A 18 7.49 30.21 -5.06
CA ASN A 18 8.05 31.02 -6.15
C ASN A 18 9.16 31.97 -5.64
N ASP A 19 9.35 32.10 -4.32
CA ASP A 19 10.42 32.91 -3.75
C ASP A 19 11.74 32.13 -3.69
N ARG A 20 12.69 32.51 -4.57
CA ARG A 20 14.03 31.90 -4.64
C ARG A 20 14.93 32.29 -3.46
N ALA A 21 14.59 33.30 -2.66
CA ALA A 21 15.36 33.63 -1.46
C ALA A 21 15.26 32.53 -0.39
N ILE A 22 14.12 31.82 -0.36
CA ILE A 22 13.90 30.68 0.54
C ILE A 22 14.89 29.56 0.27
N ASP A 23 15.25 29.31 -1.00
CA ASP A 23 16.21 28.27 -1.37
C ASP A 23 17.55 28.48 -0.67
N LYS A 24 18.09 29.70 -0.76
CA LYS A 24 19.36 30.06 -0.12
C LYS A 24 19.32 29.89 1.39
N LYS A 25 18.18 30.22 2.02
CA LYS A 25 17.99 30.05 3.46
C LYS A 25 18.00 28.57 3.86
N VAL A 26 17.31 27.72 3.11
CA VAL A 26 17.28 26.27 3.35
C VAL A 26 18.64 25.64 3.09
N GLU A 27 19.30 25.98 1.98
CA GLU A 27 20.65 25.50 1.64
C GLU A 27 21.68 25.93 2.70
N SER A 28 21.58 27.16 3.21
CA SER A 28 22.42 27.63 4.32
C SER A 28 22.20 26.79 5.58
N ILE A 29 20.96 26.45 5.92
CA ILE A 29 20.66 25.57 7.06
C ILE A 29 21.28 24.18 6.83
N ILE A 30 21.05 23.57 5.66
CA ILE A 30 21.60 22.24 5.33
C ILE A 30 23.13 22.23 5.46
N SER A 31 23.81 23.30 5.03
CA SER A 31 25.27 23.40 5.12
C SER A 31 25.84 23.37 6.55
N LYS A 32 25.03 23.69 7.57
CA LYS A 32 25.44 23.60 8.99
C LYS A 32 25.50 22.17 9.51
N TYR A 33 24.86 21.22 8.82
CA TYR A 33 24.72 19.83 9.26
C TYR A 33 25.53 18.90 8.34
N PRO A 34 26.83 18.68 8.61
CA PRO A 34 27.70 17.90 7.73
C PRO A 34 27.25 16.44 7.57
N GLU A 35 26.62 15.86 8.60
CA GLU A 35 26.03 14.51 8.52
C GLU A 35 24.84 14.42 7.55
N ASN A 36 24.22 15.55 7.22
CA ASN A 36 23.07 15.65 6.32
C ASN A 36 23.43 16.43 5.04
N ARG A 37 24.63 16.20 4.50
CA ARG A 37 25.07 16.90 3.29
C ARG A 37 24.07 16.79 2.15
N LEU A 38 23.94 17.86 1.39
CA LEU A 38 23.12 17.91 0.19
C LEU A 38 23.73 17.00 -0.90
N LEU A 39 23.00 15.98 -1.31
CA LEU A 39 23.43 15.05 -2.36
C LEU A 39 22.98 15.54 -3.74
N LYS A 40 21.70 15.93 -3.86
CA LYS A 40 21.08 16.39 -5.10
C LYS A 40 19.98 17.39 -4.80
N SER A 41 19.78 18.36 -5.67
CA SER A 41 18.61 19.22 -5.68
C SER A 41 17.97 19.22 -7.06
N VAL A 42 16.67 19.48 -7.12
CA VAL A 42 15.95 19.67 -8.37
C VAL A 42 14.83 20.68 -8.16
N GLU A 43 14.49 21.41 -9.22
CA GLU A 43 13.29 22.23 -9.26
C GLU A 43 12.43 21.86 -10.46
N GLY A 44 11.12 21.88 -10.25
CA GLY A 44 10.12 21.70 -11.29
C GLY A 44 9.06 22.79 -11.19
N GLU A 45 8.68 23.35 -12.33
CA GLU A 45 7.52 24.22 -12.45
C GLU A 45 6.34 23.40 -12.93
N PHE A 46 5.24 23.43 -12.17
CA PHE A 46 4.04 22.67 -12.43
C PHE A 46 2.89 23.63 -12.74
N ILE A 47 2.32 23.53 -13.94
CA ILE A 47 1.22 24.40 -14.36
C ILE A 47 -0.09 23.83 -13.81
N ARG A 48 -0.83 24.62 -13.02
CA ARG A 48 -2.21 24.33 -12.60
C ARG A 48 -3.15 24.38 -13.80
N VAL A 49 -3.84 23.27 -14.03
CA VAL A 49 -4.89 23.13 -15.05
C VAL A 49 -6.09 22.38 -14.47
N TYR A 50 -7.19 22.36 -15.21
CA TYR A 50 -8.45 21.81 -14.78
C TYR A 50 -8.90 20.68 -15.70
N GLN A 51 -9.14 19.51 -15.11
CA GLN A 51 -9.70 18.34 -15.78
C GLN A 51 -11.21 18.27 -15.55
N LYS A 52 -11.99 18.15 -16.63
CA LYS A 52 -13.43 17.88 -16.54
C LYS A 52 -13.70 16.38 -16.43
N SER A 53 -14.45 15.95 -15.41
CA SER A 53 -14.85 14.55 -15.22
C SER A 53 -16.23 14.46 -14.56
N ASN A 54 -17.21 13.83 -15.23
CA ASN A 54 -18.58 13.59 -14.74
C ASN A 54 -19.18 14.80 -13.97
N ASP A 55 -19.25 15.95 -14.64
CA ASP A 55 -19.72 17.27 -14.13
C ASP A 55 -18.94 17.91 -12.99
N LYS A 56 -17.82 17.33 -12.56
CA LYS A 56 -16.89 17.95 -11.62
C LYS A 56 -15.62 18.39 -12.33
N THR A 57 -15.16 19.59 -12.00
CA THR A 57 -13.86 20.10 -12.42
C THR A 57 -12.85 19.83 -11.31
N LYS A 58 -11.76 19.11 -11.63
CA LYS A 58 -10.68 18.81 -10.68
C LYS A 58 -9.42 19.55 -11.09
N GLU A 59 -8.75 20.17 -10.12
CA GLU A 59 -7.42 20.75 -10.33
C GLU A 59 -6.38 19.63 -10.47
N VAL A 60 -5.56 19.73 -11.50
CA VAL A 60 -4.47 18.81 -11.85
C VAL A 60 -3.29 19.64 -12.37
N TYR A 61 -2.13 19.00 -12.57
CA TYR A 61 -0.91 19.71 -12.91
C TYR A 61 -0.30 19.24 -14.23
N LEU A 62 0.37 20.12 -14.97
CA LEU A 62 1.19 19.77 -16.13
C LEU A 62 2.68 19.91 -15.80
N ILE A 63 3.49 19.04 -16.40
CA ILE A 63 4.95 19.16 -16.46
C ILE A 63 5.42 18.84 -17.88
N SER A 64 6.49 19.51 -18.33
CA SER A 64 7.07 19.20 -19.64
C SER A 64 7.80 17.86 -19.63
N GLU A 65 7.84 17.21 -20.79
CA GLU A 65 8.57 15.95 -21.01
C GLU A 65 10.05 16.08 -20.63
N SER A 66 10.73 17.14 -21.10
CA SER A 66 12.15 17.35 -20.80
C SER A 66 12.40 17.48 -19.29
N LYS A 67 11.59 18.28 -18.59
CA LYS A 67 11.71 18.51 -17.15
C LYS A 67 11.40 17.25 -16.35
N PHE A 68 10.37 16.50 -16.75
CA PHE A 68 10.09 15.20 -16.13
C PHE A 68 11.28 14.25 -16.29
N ASN A 69 11.85 14.15 -17.48
CA ASN A 69 12.98 13.25 -17.76
C ASN A 69 14.26 13.63 -16.99
N GLU A 70 14.48 14.92 -16.76
CA GLU A 70 15.53 15.43 -15.86
C GLU A 70 15.30 14.95 -14.42
N ILE A 71 14.10 15.16 -13.86
CA ILE A 71 13.72 14.69 -12.52
C ILE A 71 13.87 13.17 -12.42
N ALA A 72 13.42 12.44 -13.44
CA ALA A 72 13.51 10.98 -13.50
C ALA A 72 14.97 10.49 -13.47
N LYS A 73 15.89 11.21 -14.14
CA LYS A 73 17.34 10.93 -14.09
C LYS A 73 17.92 11.15 -12.70
N ILE A 74 17.58 12.27 -12.05
CA ILE A 74 18.05 12.58 -10.70
C ILE A 74 17.60 11.51 -9.69
N ARG A 75 16.37 11.02 -9.84
CA ARG A 75 15.77 9.92 -9.06
C ARG A 75 16.33 8.53 -9.39
N GLY A 76 17.10 8.37 -10.46
CA GLY A 76 17.60 7.07 -10.90
C GLY A 76 16.52 6.17 -11.50
N LEU A 77 15.40 6.72 -11.97
CA LEU A 77 14.40 5.95 -12.72
C LEU A 77 15.02 5.50 -14.06
N LYS A 78 14.71 4.30 -14.52
CA LYS A 78 15.15 3.79 -15.82
C LYS A 78 14.22 4.20 -16.95
N ASP A 79 12.92 4.22 -16.69
CA ASP A 79 11.91 4.63 -17.66
C ASP A 79 11.98 6.13 -17.92
N ARG A 80 12.25 6.52 -19.17
CA ARG A 80 12.03 7.88 -19.67
C ARG A 80 10.71 7.93 -20.41
N ILE A 81 10.10 9.10 -20.43
CA ILE A 81 8.87 9.35 -21.18
C ILE A 81 9.26 9.99 -22.52
N HIS A 82 8.67 9.48 -23.59
CA HIS A 82 8.72 10.09 -24.91
C HIS A 82 7.32 10.02 -25.52
N LEU A 83 6.74 11.17 -25.82
CA LEU A 83 5.41 11.34 -26.39
C LEU A 83 5.54 11.50 -27.91
N ALA A 84 4.74 10.75 -28.69
CA ALA A 84 4.80 10.82 -30.14
C ALA A 84 4.10 12.08 -30.68
N ASP A 85 2.98 12.49 -30.06
CA ASP A 85 2.13 13.60 -30.53
C ASP A 85 1.89 14.68 -29.46
N ASP A 86 1.50 15.88 -29.89
CA ASP A 86 1.11 17.00 -29.02
C ASP A 86 -0.16 16.69 -28.19
N ASN A 87 -0.99 15.73 -28.62
CA ASN A 87 -2.20 15.30 -27.93
C ASN A 87 -2.00 14.05 -27.07
N GLU A 88 -0.77 13.55 -26.91
CA GLU A 88 -0.49 12.45 -26.00
C GLU A 88 -0.06 12.96 -24.63
N THR A 89 -0.40 12.19 -23.59
CA THR A 89 0.05 12.47 -22.23
C THR A 89 0.30 11.21 -21.42
N VAL A 90 1.19 11.30 -20.45
CA VAL A 90 1.38 10.27 -19.42
C VAL A 90 0.87 10.80 -18.09
N LEU A 91 0.00 10.04 -17.43
CA LEU A 91 -0.43 10.35 -16.06
C LEU A 91 0.62 9.86 -15.07
N LEU A 92 1.03 10.74 -14.16
CA LEU A 92 1.74 10.45 -12.92
C LEU A 92 0.77 10.58 -11.75
N LYS A 93 0.40 9.46 -11.13
CA LYS A 93 -0.51 9.43 -9.98
C LYS A 93 -0.30 8.14 -9.21
N TYR A 94 -0.10 8.22 -7.90
CA TYR A 94 0.13 7.03 -7.08
C TYR A 94 -1.08 6.08 -7.05
N TYR A 95 -2.26 6.61 -6.72
CA TYR A 95 -3.49 5.83 -6.66
C TYR A 95 -4.14 5.69 -8.04
N ARG A 96 -4.44 4.45 -8.43
CA ARG A 96 -5.27 4.15 -9.59
C ARG A 96 -6.73 4.07 -9.14
N SER A 97 -7.53 5.10 -9.43
CA SER A 97 -8.98 4.98 -9.27
C SER A 97 -9.54 4.21 -10.46
N LYS A 98 -10.57 3.37 -10.21
CA LYS A 98 -11.20 2.51 -11.23
C LYS A 98 -11.73 3.29 -12.43
N ASP A 99 -12.20 4.52 -12.21
CA ASP A 99 -12.82 5.34 -13.24
C ASP A 99 -11.81 6.21 -14.00
N GLU A 100 -10.61 6.48 -13.47
CA GLU A 100 -9.83 7.61 -13.98
C GLU A 100 -8.85 7.30 -15.10
N ILE A 101 -8.08 6.22 -15.15
CA ILE A 101 -7.11 6.05 -16.25
C ILE A 101 -6.89 4.59 -16.63
N ALA A 102 -7.37 4.23 -17.83
CA ALA A 102 -6.82 3.17 -18.66
C ALA A 102 -6.05 3.83 -19.82
N ALA A 103 -4.91 3.25 -20.21
CA ALA A 103 -4.25 3.66 -21.44
C ALA A 103 -5.27 3.64 -22.59
N GLY A 104 -5.34 4.73 -23.36
CA GLY A 104 -6.33 4.96 -24.41
C GLY A 104 -7.47 5.92 -24.05
N LYS A 105 -7.67 6.27 -22.77
CA LYS A 105 -8.70 7.26 -22.39
C LYS A 105 -8.32 8.66 -22.87
N VAL A 106 -9.30 9.40 -23.41
CA VAL A 106 -9.14 10.82 -23.77
C VAL A 106 -9.69 11.68 -22.63
N ILE A 107 -8.92 12.67 -22.22
CA ILE A 107 -9.29 13.65 -21.20
C ILE A 107 -9.23 15.05 -21.79
N GLU A 108 -10.03 15.97 -21.27
CA GLU A 108 -9.96 17.38 -21.63
C GLU A 108 -9.30 18.16 -20.49
N LEU A 109 -8.22 18.87 -20.82
CA LEU A 109 -7.50 19.74 -19.89
C LEU A 109 -7.69 21.19 -20.31
N SER A 110 -8.02 22.02 -19.33
CA SER A 110 -8.37 23.41 -19.53
C SER A 110 -7.61 24.35 -18.60
N SER A 111 -7.26 25.53 -19.08
CA SER A 111 -6.63 26.60 -18.28
C SER A 111 -7.04 27.94 -18.86
N LYS A 112 -7.76 28.77 -18.08
CA LYS A 112 -8.36 30.06 -18.44
C LYS A 112 -9.02 30.10 -19.84
N ASN A 113 -8.21 30.26 -20.90
CA ASN A 113 -8.65 30.44 -22.28
C ASN A 113 -8.28 29.28 -23.23
N ARG A 114 -7.63 28.22 -22.73
CA ARG A 114 -7.22 27.07 -23.55
C ARG A 114 -7.92 25.81 -23.11
N LYS A 115 -8.32 25.00 -24.10
CA LYS A 115 -8.90 23.67 -23.92
C LYS A 115 -8.30 22.77 -25.00
N GLN A 116 -7.77 21.62 -24.59
CA GLN A 116 -7.24 20.62 -25.51
C GLN A 116 -7.55 19.23 -24.94
N LYS A 117 -7.78 18.29 -25.85
CA LYS A 117 -8.01 16.89 -25.52
C LYS A 117 -6.70 16.12 -25.61
N PHE A 118 -6.41 15.31 -24.59
CA PHE A 118 -5.21 14.49 -24.51
C PHE A 118 -5.58 13.02 -24.38
N LYS A 119 -4.96 12.17 -25.19
CA LYS A 119 -5.00 10.72 -25.06
C LYS A 119 -3.95 10.27 -24.06
N ILE A 120 -4.37 9.55 -23.03
CA ILE A 120 -3.46 9.01 -22.02
C ILE A 120 -2.80 7.75 -22.57
N VAL A 121 -1.51 7.80 -22.85
CA VAL A 121 -0.77 6.66 -23.42
C VAL A 121 -0.18 5.74 -22.35
N ALA A 122 0.07 6.28 -21.16
CA ALA A 122 0.53 5.49 -20.03
C ALA A 122 0.10 6.08 -18.68
N HIS A 123 0.03 5.22 -17.67
CA HIS A 123 -0.11 5.60 -16.26
C HIS A 123 1.10 5.08 -15.48
N LYS A 124 1.82 5.98 -14.82
CA LYS A 124 2.91 5.66 -13.91
C LYS A 124 2.45 5.87 -12.47
N GLN A 125 2.57 4.82 -11.65
CA GLN A 125 2.13 4.79 -10.25
C GLN A 125 3.15 5.41 -9.29
N TYR A 126 3.57 6.65 -9.58
CA TYR A 126 4.44 7.44 -8.73
C TYR A 126 4.25 8.93 -9.03
N TYR A 127 4.67 9.80 -8.11
CA TYR A 127 4.74 11.25 -8.35
C TYR A 127 6.11 11.64 -8.89
N ALA A 128 6.21 12.76 -9.61
CA ALA A 128 7.48 13.29 -10.09
C ALA A 128 8.35 13.82 -8.93
N MET A 129 7.72 14.59 -8.03
CA MET A 129 8.30 15.16 -6.81
C MET A 129 7.50 14.68 -5.59
N ASN A 130 7.83 15.15 -4.38
CA ASN A 130 7.07 14.79 -3.18
C ASN A 130 5.61 15.22 -3.34
N ILE A 131 4.72 14.40 -2.78
CA ILE A 131 3.29 14.73 -2.73
C ILE A 131 3.08 15.95 -1.82
N HIS A 132 2.34 16.91 -2.35
CA HIS A 132 1.80 18.11 -1.70
C HIS A 132 0.30 18.15 -2.05
N LYS A 133 -0.27 19.33 -2.34
CA LYS A 133 -1.58 19.46 -3.03
C LYS A 133 -1.66 18.81 -4.42
N ILE A 134 -0.54 18.39 -5.03
CA ILE A 134 -0.50 17.77 -6.35
C ILE A 134 -1.00 16.33 -6.30
N ASN A 135 -2.28 16.15 -6.59
CA ASN A 135 -2.93 14.83 -6.64
C ASN A 135 -2.75 14.08 -7.97
N ALA A 136 -2.48 14.78 -9.06
CA ALA A 136 -2.28 14.21 -10.39
C ALA A 136 -1.43 15.15 -11.25
N THR A 137 -0.44 14.58 -11.95
CA THR A 137 0.38 15.32 -12.92
C THR A 137 0.31 14.66 -14.28
N PHE A 138 0.15 15.44 -15.33
CA PHE A 138 0.19 15.03 -16.72
C PHE A 138 1.50 15.50 -17.35
N VAL A 139 2.24 14.57 -17.93
CA VAL A 139 3.42 14.87 -18.73
C VAL A 139 2.97 15.19 -20.15
N VAL A 140 3.38 16.34 -20.67
CA VAL A 140 3.06 16.80 -22.04
C VAL A 140 4.35 17.23 -22.75
N LYS A 141 4.33 17.30 -24.08
CA LYS A 141 5.49 17.82 -24.83
C LYS A 141 5.82 19.26 -24.43
N ASP A 142 7.09 19.63 -24.57
CA ASP A 142 7.60 20.96 -24.20
C ASP A 142 6.88 22.11 -24.93
N ASN A 143 6.58 21.94 -26.22
CA ASN A 143 5.82 22.92 -26.99
C ASN A 143 4.38 23.12 -26.46
N VAL A 144 3.73 22.05 -26.01
CA VAL A 144 2.40 22.11 -25.38
C VAL A 144 2.49 22.76 -24.02
N TYR A 145 3.47 22.37 -23.19
CA TYR A 145 3.72 23.00 -21.89
C TYR A 145 3.87 24.52 -22.03
N ASN A 146 4.69 24.98 -22.98
CA ASN A 146 4.91 26.40 -23.24
C ASN A 146 3.63 27.14 -23.67
N LYS A 147 2.69 26.48 -24.36
CA LYS A 147 1.38 27.07 -24.70
C LYS A 147 0.50 27.31 -23.47
N TYR A 148 0.63 26.48 -22.44
CA TYR A 148 -0.17 26.56 -21.21
C TYR A 148 0.47 27.42 -20.10
N TYR A 149 1.73 27.81 -20.29
CA TYR A 149 2.52 28.53 -19.30
C TYR A 149 2.01 29.97 -19.06
N ASP A 150 1.66 30.28 -17.82
CA ASP A 150 1.38 31.62 -17.31
C ASP A 150 2.04 31.75 -15.94
N LYS A 151 2.81 32.79 -15.68
CA LYS A 151 3.51 32.98 -14.39
C LYS A 151 2.54 32.90 -13.18
N ASN A 152 1.27 33.23 -13.37
CA ASN A 152 0.25 33.21 -12.32
C ASN A 152 -0.41 31.83 -12.09
N ASN A 153 -0.17 30.85 -12.95
CA ASN A 153 -0.73 29.50 -12.82
C ASN A 153 0.33 28.42 -12.55
N VAL A 154 1.55 28.82 -12.21
CA VAL A 154 2.67 27.90 -11.96
C VAL A 154 2.94 27.77 -10.46
N ASP A 155 3.11 26.53 -10.02
CA ASP A 155 3.71 26.18 -8.74
C ASP A 155 5.13 25.68 -8.96
N ARG A 156 6.09 26.43 -8.44
CA ARG A 156 7.48 25.98 -8.38
C ARG A 156 7.68 25.11 -7.15
N ILE A 157 8.12 23.88 -7.40
CA ILE A 157 8.47 22.91 -6.36
C ILE A 157 9.98 22.72 -6.35
N LYS A 158 10.58 22.93 -5.18
CA LYS A 158 11.98 22.61 -4.93
C LYS A 158 12.06 21.28 -4.18
N GLY A 159 13.03 20.45 -4.51
CA GLY A 159 13.30 19.18 -3.84
C GLY A 159 14.77 19.04 -3.52
N TYR A 160 15.09 18.57 -2.32
CA TYR A 160 16.45 18.29 -1.86
C TYR A 160 16.54 16.85 -1.39
N LYS A 161 17.60 16.16 -1.82
CA LYS A 161 18.01 14.86 -1.28
C LYS A 161 19.24 15.06 -0.41
N VAL A 162 19.15 14.69 0.86
CA VAL A 162 20.26 14.76 1.82
C VAL A 162 20.72 13.38 2.24
N GLU A 163 21.94 13.29 2.78
CA GLU A 163 22.44 12.09 3.44
C GLU A 163 21.84 11.93 4.85
N ASN A 164 21.85 10.70 5.38
CA ASN A 164 21.41 10.37 6.75
C ASN A 164 20.06 10.98 7.15
N GLU A 165 19.05 10.90 6.27
CA GLU A 165 17.72 11.52 6.46
C GLU A 165 17.06 11.15 7.80
N LEU A 166 17.37 9.98 8.35
CA LEU A 166 16.90 9.53 9.66
C LEU A 166 17.42 10.39 10.83
N ASN A 167 18.65 10.90 10.72
CA ASN A 167 19.28 11.75 11.73
C ASN A 167 19.13 13.24 11.41
N SER A 168 18.04 13.63 10.76
CA SER A 168 17.84 15.01 10.28
C SER A 168 16.93 15.85 11.19
N LYS A 169 16.65 15.39 12.43
CA LYS A 169 15.59 15.95 13.30
C LYS A 169 15.83 17.42 13.63
N GLU A 170 17.05 17.78 13.99
CA GLU A 170 17.42 19.16 14.36
C GLU A 170 17.42 20.08 13.14
N MET A 171 18.05 19.65 12.04
CA MET A 171 18.02 20.34 10.76
C MET A 171 16.59 20.59 10.28
N THR A 172 15.72 19.58 10.37
CA THR A 172 14.30 19.68 9.99
C THR A 172 13.60 20.74 10.83
N ARG A 173 13.83 20.80 12.15
CA ARG A 173 13.24 21.83 13.00
C ARG A 173 13.71 23.24 12.63
N GLU A 174 14.99 23.42 12.29
CA GLU A 174 15.48 24.71 11.80
C GLU A 174 14.83 25.10 10.48
N ILE A 175 14.72 24.17 9.53
CA ILE A 175 14.04 24.40 8.24
C ILE A 175 12.59 24.81 8.48
N ILE A 176 11.83 24.07 9.31
CA ILE A 176 10.43 24.40 9.61
C ILE A 176 10.29 25.81 10.19
N LYS A 177 11.16 26.20 11.13
CA LYS A 177 11.14 27.56 11.72
C LYS A 177 11.55 28.65 10.72
N ALA A 178 12.40 28.31 9.77
CA ALA A 178 12.90 29.24 8.77
C ALA A 178 11.89 29.52 7.65
N LEU A 179 10.96 28.60 7.39
CA LEU A 179 9.96 28.74 6.35
C LEU A 179 8.75 29.58 6.81
N PRO A 180 8.21 30.44 5.93
CA PRO A 180 6.91 31.07 6.15
C PRO A 180 5.79 30.03 6.36
N ARG A 181 4.75 30.38 7.13
CA ARG A 181 3.66 29.46 7.47
C ARG A 181 2.80 29.03 6.27
N ASP A 182 2.79 29.81 5.21
CA ASP A 182 2.07 29.57 3.96
C ASP A 182 2.84 28.65 2.99
N VAL A 183 4.11 28.38 3.27
CA VAL A 183 4.93 27.45 2.47
C VAL A 183 4.68 26.01 2.93
N GLU A 184 4.08 25.22 2.04
CA GLU A 184 3.85 23.80 2.27
C GLU A 184 5.17 23.03 2.17
N LEU A 185 5.65 22.48 3.30
CA LEU A 185 6.85 21.67 3.40
C LEU A 185 6.48 20.20 3.56
N SER A 186 7.04 19.36 2.69
CA SER A 186 7.04 17.92 2.80
C SER A 186 8.45 17.46 3.19
N TYR A 187 8.58 16.63 4.23
CA TYR A 187 9.88 16.16 4.71
C TYR A 187 9.88 14.68 5.11
N PHE A 188 11.08 14.08 5.08
CA PHE A 188 11.25 12.64 5.26
C PHE A 188 10.72 12.12 6.61
N LEU A 189 11.00 12.81 7.72
CA LEU A 189 10.61 12.37 9.06
C LEU A 189 9.09 12.39 9.31
N GLU A 190 8.34 13.26 8.63
CA GLU A 190 6.87 13.25 8.65
C GLU A 190 6.34 11.91 8.13
N ASN A 191 6.90 11.47 7.00
CA ASN A 191 6.51 10.23 6.34
C ASN A 191 6.90 8.99 7.13
N ILE A 192 8.02 9.02 7.86
CA ILE A 192 8.37 7.92 8.78
C ILE A 192 7.27 7.69 9.80
N SER A 193 6.66 8.75 10.34
CA SER A 193 5.63 8.59 11.39
C SER A 193 4.44 7.78 10.86
N ILE A 194 4.01 8.03 9.62
CA ILE A 194 2.95 7.27 8.93
C ILE A 194 3.39 5.82 8.69
N ILE A 195 4.64 5.61 8.25
CA ILE A 195 5.20 4.28 8.01
C ILE A 195 5.28 3.48 9.33
N MET A 196 5.75 4.10 10.41
CA MET A 196 5.84 3.49 11.74
C MET A 196 4.47 3.07 12.25
N PHE A 197 3.48 3.96 12.13
CA PHE A 197 2.11 3.68 12.56
C PHE A 197 1.48 2.53 11.75
N SER A 198 1.71 2.50 10.43
CA SER A 198 1.27 1.41 9.56
C SER A 198 1.94 0.08 9.94
N GLY A 199 3.24 0.09 10.21
CA GLY A 199 3.99 -1.08 10.66
C GLY A 199 3.52 -1.60 12.02
N MET A 200 3.20 -0.69 12.94
CA MET A 200 2.64 -1.03 14.25
C MET A 200 1.27 -1.71 14.11
N PHE A 201 0.36 -1.17 13.28
CA PHE A 201 -0.93 -1.82 13.03
C PHE A 201 -0.80 -3.18 12.35
N LEU A 202 0.13 -3.32 11.41
CA LEU A 202 0.42 -4.61 10.78
C LEU A 202 0.87 -5.62 11.83
N PHE A 203 1.78 -5.22 12.72
CA PHE A 203 2.26 -6.07 13.81
C PHE A 203 1.11 -6.47 14.75
N ILE A 204 0.32 -5.51 15.22
CA ILE A 204 -0.82 -5.76 16.11
C ILE A 204 -1.81 -6.71 15.42
N GLY A 205 -2.16 -6.46 14.16
CA GLY A 205 -3.11 -7.28 13.41
C GLY A 205 -2.63 -8.73 13.22
N VAL A 206 -1.37 -8.93 12.85
CA VAL A 206 -0.79 -10.28 12.69
C VAL A 206 -0.69 -11.00 14.04
N PHE A 207 -0.18 -10.31 15.06
CA PHE A 207 -0.01 -10.88 16.40
C PHE A 207 -1.37 -11.30 17.00
N LEU A 208 -2.34 -10.38 16.98
CA LEU A 208 -3.67 -10.63 17.51
C LEU A 208 -4.39 -11.72 16.71
N GLY A 209 -4.25 -11.72 15.38
CA GLY A 209 -4.76 -12.77 14.52
C GLY A 209 -4.19 -14.15 14.86
N LEU A 210 -2.88 -14.25 15.09
CA LEU A 210 -2.23 -15.50 15.49
C LEU A 210 -2.67 -15.98 16.88
N VAL A 211 -2.78 -15.07 17.85
CA VAL A 211 -3.27 -15.39 19.20
C VAL A 211 -4.70 -15.93 19.16
N PHE A 212 -5.61 -15.25 18.46
CA PHE A 212 -7.00 -15.72 18.32
C PHE A 212 -7.09 -17.04 17.56
N LEU A 213 -6.26 -17.22 16.55
CA LEU A 213 -6.18 -18.47 15.79
C LEU A 213 -5.80 -19.65 16.69
N ILE A 214 -4.71 -19.54 17.46
CA ILE A 214 -4.27 -20.55 18.41
C ILE A 214 -5.33 -20.78 19.51
N ALA A 215 -5.92 -19.71 20.03
CA ALA A 215 -6.95 -19.80 21.06
C ALA A 215 -8.18 -20.56 20.55
N SER A 216 -8.70 -20.22 19.36
CA SER A 216 -9.86 -20.89 18.75
C SER A 216 -9.58 -22.37 18.47
N GLY A 217 -8.40 -22.69 17.92
CA GLY A 217 -7.98 -24.08 17.69
C GLY A 217 -7.91 -24.88 18.98
N SER A 218 -7.37 -24.28 20.04
CA SER A 218 -7.27 -24.89 21.37
C SER A 218 -8.64 -25.11 22.01
N ILE A 219 -9.56 -24.15 21.88
CA ILE A 219 -10.95 -24.28 22.39
C ILE A 219 -11.65 -25.45 21.72
N ILE A 220 -11.58 -25.55 20.37
CA ILE A 220 -12.19 -26.66 19.65
C ILE A 220 -11.53 -27.98 20.04
N TYR A 221 -10.20 -28.02 20.10
CA TYR A 221 -9.45 -29.20 20.53
C TYR A 221 -9.92 -29.70 21.91
N PHE A 222 -9.91 -28.85 22.93
CA PHE A 222 -10.32 -29.26 24.29
C PHE A 222 -11.79 -29.68 24.35
N LYS A 223 -12.67 -28.96 23.65
CA LYS A 223 -14.08 -29.35 23.55
C LYS A 223 -14.24 -30.77 22.98
N GLN A 224 -13.54 -31.07 21.89
CA GLN A 224 -13.59 -32.40 21.27
C GLN A 224 -13.00 -33.49 22.17
N LEU A 225 -11.97 -33.19 22.96
CA LEU A 225 -11.41 -34.13 23.93
C LEU A 225 -12.39 -34.42 25.08
N THR A 226 -13.14 -33.41 25.53
CA THR A 226 -14.21 -33.60 26.52
C THR A 226 -15.30 -34.51 25.96
N GLU A 227 -15.80 -34.22 24.75
CA GLU A 227 -16.79 -35.06 24.06
C GLU A 227 -16.29 -36.50 23.87
N ALA A 228 -15.00 -36.70 23.54
CA ALA A 228 -14.40 -38.03 23.42
C ALA A 228 -14.49 -38.87 24.70
N ASN A 229 -14.34 -38.23 25.86
CA ASN A 229 -14.44 -38.91 27.15
C ASN A 229 -15.88 -39.28 27.48
N GLU A 230 -16.82 -38.37 27.21
CA GLU A 230 -18.26 -38.59 27.43
C GLU A 230 -18.81 -39.70 26.51
N GLU A 231 -18.36 -39.74 25.25
CA GLU A 231 -18.82 -40.71 24.26
C GLU A 231 -18.08 -42.05 24.31
N ARG A 232 -17.03 -42.18 25.14
CA ARG A 232 -16.19 -43.39 25.23
C ARG A 232 -17.01 -44.67 25.42
N GLN A 233 -18.03 -44.65 26.29
CA GLN A 233 -18.88 -45.81 26.54
C GLN A 233 -19.71 -46.22 25.31
N ARG A 234 -20.20 -45.24 24.53
CA ARG A 234 -20.95 -45.51 23.30
C ARG A 234 -20.08 -46.22 22.26
N TYR A 235 -18.84 -45.76 22.10
CA TYR A 235 -17.89 -46.42 21.21
C TYR A 235 -17.43 -47.79 21.71
N LEU A 236 -17.44 -48.06 23.03
CA LEU A 236 -17.23 -49.41 23.55
C LEU A 236 -18.36 -50.36 23.14
N ILE A 237 -19.61 -49.90 23.20
CA ILE A 237 -20.77 -50.68 22.72
C ILE A 237 -20.61 -50.99 21.22
N LEU A 238 -20.22 -50.00 20.40
CA LEU A 238 -19.97 -50.21 18.97
C LEU A 238 -18.88 -51.27 18.71
N LYS A 239 -17.82 -51.29 19.52
CA LYS A 239 -16.79 -52.33 19.44
C LYS A 239 -17.33 -53.71 19.80
N ASN A 240 -18.19 -53.80 20.82
CA ASN A 240 -18.78 -55.07 21.26
C ASN A 240 -19.73 -55.69 20.22
N ILE A 241 -20.34 -54.87 19.35
CA ILE A 241 -21.17 -55.34 18.24
C ILE A 241 -20.39 -55.55 16.92
N GLY A 242 -19.06 -55.42 16.96
CA GLY A 242 -18.17 -55.81 15.87
C GLY A 242 -17.56 -54.67 15.03
N VAL A 243 -17.77 -53.40 15.38
CA VAL A 243 -17.15 -52.28 14.64
C VAL A 243 -15.64 -52.25 14.90
N SER A 244 -14.84 -52.21 13.83
CA SER A 244 -13.38 -52.16 13.91
C SER A 244 -12.85 -50.82 14.43
N LYS A 245 -11.60 -50.79 14.89
CA LYS A 245 -10.96 -49.55 15.35
C LYS A 245 -10.73 -48.57 14.20
N GLU A 246 -10.48 -49.11 13.02
CA GLU A 246 -10.28 -48.37 11.78
C GLU A 246 -11.56 -47.64 11.36
N GLU A 247 -12.72 -48.33 11.39
CA GLU A 247 -14.03 -47.72 11.11
C GLU A 247 -14.38 -46.62 12.13
N ILE A 248 -14.09 -46.85 13.42
CA ILE A 248 -14.27 -45.84 14.47
C ILE A 248 -13.39 -44.61 14.20
N LYS A 249 -12.11 -44.83 13.87
CA LYS A 249 -11.18 -43.73 13.55
C LYS A 249 -11.65 -42.93 12.33
N GLU A 250 -12.15 -43.60 11.29
CA GLU A 250 -12.67 -42.94 10.09
C GLU A 250 -13.91 -42.09 10.41
N SER A 251 -14.83 -42.62 11.23
CA SER A 251 -16.01 -41.89 11.69
C SER A 251 -15.61 -40.62 12.47
N ILE A 252 -14.70 -40.75 13.44
CA ILE A 252 -14.14 -39.64 14.23
C ILE A 252 -13.48 -38.61 13.31
N ALA A 253 -12.68 -39.06 12.34
CA ALA A 253 -11.98 -38.19 11.40
C ALA A 253 -12.94 -37.35 10.54
N LYS A 254 -14.09 -37.93 10.13
CA LYS A 254 -15.15 -37.21 9.41
C LYS A 254 -15.87 -36.21 10.29
N GLN A 255 -16.27 -36.60 11.51
CA GLN A 255 -16.94 -35.70 12.47
C GLN A 255 -16.07 -34.48 12.80
N ILE A 256 -14.83 -34.71 13.23
CA ILE A 256 -13.88 -33.65 13.54
C ILE A 256 -13.56 -32.82 12.29
N GLY A 257 -13.56 -33.45 11.11
CA GLY A 257 -13.33 -32.79 9.82
C GLY A 257 -14.40 -31.75 9.52
N VAL A 258 -15.66 -32.02 9.83
CA VAL A 258 -16.75 -31.04 9.71
C VAL A 258 -16.57 -29.90 10.72
N ILE A 259 -16.20 -30.22 11.96
CA ILE A 259 -16.06 -29.25 13.06
C ILE A 259 -14.94 -28.23 12.80
N PHE A 260 -13.78 -28.68 12.30
CA PHE A 260 -12.68 -27.79 11.91
C PHE A 260 -12.86 -27.21 10.50
N GLY A 261 -13.49 -27.96 9.59
CA GLY A 261 -13.71 -27.55 8.21
C GLY A 261 -14.67 -26.38 8.09
N PHE A 262 -15.72 -26.33 8.91
CA PHE A 262 -16.71 -25.25 8.83
C PHE A 262 -16.13 -23.86 9.13
N PRO A 263 -15.42 -23.61 10.26
CA PRO A 263 -14.75 -22.32 10.48
C PRO A 263 -13.69 -22.02 9.42
N LEU A 264 -12.94 -23.03 8.98
CA LEU A 264 -11.90 -22.87 7.96
C LEU A 264 -12.46 -22.34 6.64
N ILE A 265 -13.54 -22.97 6.14
CA ILE A 265 -14.21 -22.58 4.88
C ILE A 265 -14.79 -21.16 5.01
N ILE A 266 -15.39 -20.82 6.15
CA ILE A 266 -15.93 -19.48 6.40
C ILE A 266 -14.81 -18.44 6.39
N GLY A 267 -13.69 -18.70 7.09
CA GLY A 267 -12.55 -17.79 7.15
C GLY A 267 -11.91 -17.54 5.78
N ILE A 268 -11.74 -18.59 4.98
CA ILE A 268 -11.25 -18.49 3.59
C ILE A 268 -12.22 -17.68 2.73
N SER A 269 -13.52 -17.99 2.80
CA SER A 269 -14.56 -17.29 2.02
C SER A 269 -14.61 -15.81 2.37
N HIS A 270 -14.59 -15.48 3.66
CA HIS A 270 -14.57 -14.10 4.15
C HIS A 270 -13.33 -13.36 3.63
N SER A 271 -12.16 -14.00 3.70
CA SER A 271 -10.89 -13.41 3.24
C SER A 271 -10.85 -13.18 1.72
N LEU A 272 -11.45 -14.09 0.93
CA LEU A 272 -11.59 -13.91 -0.52
C LEU A 272 -12.48 -12.72 -0.85
N ILE A 273 -13.65 -12.61 -0.19
CA ILE A 273 -14.57 -11.49 -0.37
C ILE A 273 -13.90 -10.17 0.03
N ALA A 274 -13.22 -10.14 1.17
CA ALA A 274 -12.48 -8.96 1.63
C ALA A 274 -11.39 -8.54 0.64
N ASN A 275 -10.64 -9.48 0.08
CA ASN A 275 -9.62 -9.20 -0.94
C ASN A 275 -10.25 -8.65 -2.25
N ILE A 276 -11.36 -9.23 -2.70
CA ILE A 276 -12.12 -8.71 -3.85
C ILE A 276 -12.59 -7.28 -3.56
N MET A 277 -13.10 -7.01 -2.36
CA MET A 277 -13.56 -5.70 -1.95
C MET A 277 -12.41 -4.69 -1.89
N ASN A 278 -11.25 -5.05 -1.33
CA ASN A 278 -10.06 -4.22 -1.31
C ASN A 278 -9.56 -3.86 -2.71
N TYR A 279 -9.53 -4.84 -3.62
CA TYR A 279 -9.23 -4.58 -5.02
C TYR A 279 -10.29 -3.68 -5.67
N LYS A 280 -11.58 -3.90 -5.36
CA LYS A 280 -12.67 -3.16 -5.99
C LYS A 280 -12.82 -1.72 -5.49
N LEU A 281 -12.60 -1.45 -4.21
CA LEU A 281 -12.79 -0.13 -3.60
C LEU A 281 -11.51 0.70 -3.63
N PHE A 282 -10.37 0.07 -3.38
CA PHE A 282 -9.10 0.78 -3.17
C PHE A 282 -8.05 0.46 -4.24
N ASN A 283 -8.34 -0.46 -5.17
CA ASN A 283 -7.38 -0.96 -6.17
C ASN A 283 -6.05 -1.43 -5.53
N LEU A 284 -6.15 -1.93 -4.29
CA LEU A 284 -5.02 -2.48 -3.56
C LEU A 284 -4.83 -3.94 -3.97
N ASN A 285 -3.72 -4.24 -4.64
CA ASN A 285 -3.37 -5.60 -5.01
C ASN A 285 -2.59 -6.28 -3.87
N ILE A 286 -3.32 -6.74 -2.85
CA ILE A 286 -2.76 -7.44 -1.68
C ILE A 286 -2.91 -8.96 -1.76
N LYS A 287 -3.07 -9.51 -2.98
CA LYS A 287 -3.28 -10.94 -3.20
C LYS A 287 -2.19 -11.81 -2.56
N GLY A 288 -0.92 -11.41 -2.71
CA GLY A 288 0.23 -12.15 -2.16
C GLY A 288 0.13 -12.32 -0.64
N PRO A 289 0.07 -11.20 0.14
CA PRO A 289 -0.13 -11.25 1.58
C PRO A 289 -1.38 -12.04 2.01
N VAL A 290 -2.51 -11.88 1.31
CA VAL A 290 -3.75 -12.62 1.63
C VAL A 290 -3.59 -14.12 1.43
N ILE A 291 -2.95 -14.55 0.34
CA ILE A 291 -2.69 -15.98 0.09
C ILE A 291 -1.76 -16.54 1.16
N LEU A 292 -0.72 -15.79 1.54
CA LEU A 292 0.22 -16.21 2.58
C LEU A 292 -0.49 -16.43 3.93
N THR A 293 -1.37 -15.51 4.34
CA THR A 293 -2.13 -15.65 5.60
C THR A 293 -3.15 -16.78 5.53
N MET A 294 -3.82 -16.99 4.38
CA MET A 294 -4.71 -18.14 4.17
C MET A 294 -3.97 -19.47 4.29
N VAL A 295 -2.78 -19.60 3.69
CA VAL A 295 -1.96 -20.80 3.77
C VAL A 295 -1.55 -21.07 5.23
N ALA A 296 -1.09 -20.05 5.95
CA ALA A 296 -0.76 -20.20 7.37
C ALA A 296 -1.98 -20.63 8.20
N TYR A 297 -3.15 -20.03 7.95
CA TYR A 297 -4.41 -20.37 8.61
C TYR A 297 -4.81 -21.84 8.37
N ILE A 298 -4.74 -22.31 7.11
CA ILE A 298 -5.00 -23.71 6.73
C ILE A 298 -4.03 -24.65 7.44
N LEU A 299 -2.73 -24.36 7.43
CA LEU A 299 -1.72 -25.23 8.06
C LEU A 299 -1.96 -25.37 9.57
N ILE A 300 -2.29 -24.27 10.26
CA ILE A 300 -2.57 -24.31 11.69
C ILE A 300 -3.86 -25.11 11.97
N TYR A 301 -4.93 -24.89 11.20
CA TYR A 301 -6.18 -25.65 11.34
C TYR A 301 -5.99 -27.14 11.07
N LEU A 302 -5.21 -27.51 10.04
CA LEU A 302 -4.86 -28.90 9.77
C LEU A 302 -4.04 -29.50 10.91
N GLY A 303 -3.09 -28.74 11.48
CA GLY A 303 -2.35 -29.15 12.66
C GLY A 303 -3.28 -29.51 13.82
N TYR A 304 -4.21 -28.61 14.18
CA TYR A 304 -5.21 -28.89 15.22
C TYR A 304 -6.15 -30.04 14.86
N TYR A 305 -6.57 -30.16 13.61
CA TYR A 305 -7.39 -31.26 13.14
C TYR A 305 -6.72 -32.61 13.40
N PHE A 306 -5.48 -32.81 12.93
CA PHE A 306 -4.76 -34.07 13.12
C PHE A 306 -4.47 -34.35 14.59
N LEU A 307 -4.11 -33.31 15.37
CA LEU A 307 -3.94 -33.45 16.82
C LEU A 307 -5.24 -33.91 17.49
N THR A 308 -6.38 -33.32 17.12
CA THR A 308 -7.69 -33.68 17.69
C THR A 308 -8.10 -35.09 17.30
N VAL A 309 -8.01 -35.47 16.03
CA VAL A 309 -8.35 -36.83 15.56
C VAL A 309 -7.53 -37.89 16.30
N ASN A 310 -6.22 -37.67 16.42
CA ASN A 310 -5.34 -38.62 17.09
C ASN A 310 -5.64 -38.73 18.60
N SER A 311 -5.81 -37.59 19.28
CA SER A 311 -6.13 -37.55 20.70
C SER A 311 -7.51 -38.16 21.00
N TYR A 312 -8.52 -37.80 20.22
CA TYR A 312 -9.89 -38.34 20.34
C TYR A 312 -9.88 -39.86 20.13
N ASN A 313 -9.26 -40.34 19.05
CA ASN A 313 -9.16 -41.76 18.78
C ASN A 313 -8.42 -42.52 19.89
N LYS A 314 -7.36 -41.94 20.45
CA LYS A 314 -6.62 -42.54 21.57
C LYS A 314 -7.48 -42.67 22.83
N ILE A 315 -8.31 -41.66 23.14
CA ILE A 315 -9.22 -41.71 24.31
C ILE A 315 -10.22 -42.86 24.15
N VAL A 316 -10.90 -42.91 23.01
CA VAL A 316 -11.95 -43.90 22.72
C VAL A 316 -11.40 -45.32 22.58
N ASN A 317 -10.21 -45.48 22.01
CA ASN A 317 -9.56 -46.78 21.78
C ASN A 317 -8.54 -47.19 22.83
N SER A 318 -8.35 -46.40 23.89
CA SER A 318 -7.53 -46.82 25.03
C SER A 318 -8.12 -48.06 25.68
N LYS A 319 -7.28 -49.08 25.90
CA LYS A 319 -7.66 -50.27 26.65
C LYS A 319 -8.03 -49.84 28.07
N THR A 320 -9.24 -50.19 28.51
CA THR A 320 -9.59 -50.14 29.92
C THR A 320 -8.65 -51.13 30.64
N VAL A 321 -7.90 -50.64 31.62
CA VAL A 321 -7.27 -51.50 32.63
C VAL A 321 -8.36 -52.03 33.55
#